data_AF-A0A964GZX5-F1
#
_entry.id   AF-A0A964GZX5-F1
#
_cell.length_a   1.000
_cell.length_b   1.000
_cell.length_c   1.000
_cell.angle_alpha   90.00
_cell.angle_beta   90.00
_cell.angle_gamma   90.00
#
_symmetry.space_group_name_H-M   'P 1'
#
loop_
_entity.id
_entity.type
_entity.pdbx_description
1 polymer ?
#
loop_
_entity_poly.entity_id
_entity_poly.type
_entity_poly.pdbx_seq_one_letter_code
_entity_poly.pdbx_strand_id
1 'polypeptide(L)'
;MIEFAVLAALALVVAIYLAFPGAEEGVAEPADVAALRARRAVLLHELRELNDDLAAGRIAEADRLAGRRALGAELRAVTEALRMHDDAGVPS
;
A
#
# COMPACT_ATOMS: atom_id res chain seq x y z
N MET A 1 -10.94 36.36 -0.76
CA MET A 1 -11.08 35.37 -1.86
C MET A 1 -9.75 34.68 -2.20
N ILE A 2 -8.62 35.40 -2.24
CA ILE A 2 -7.30 34.83 -2.54
C ILE A 2 -6.82 33.82 -1.48
N GLU A 3 -7.13 34.07 -0.21
CA GLU A 3 -6.70 33.25 0.92
C GLU A 3 -7.21 31.80 0.87
N PHE A 4 -8.47 31.61 0.44
CA PHE A 4 -9.05 30.28 0.24
C PHE A 4 -8.47 29.54 -0.97
N ALA A 5 -8.06 30.28 -2.01
CA ALA A 5 -7.43 29.69 -3.20
C ALA A 5 -6.04 29.12 -2.89
N VAL A 6 -5.28 29.79 -2.01
CA VAL A 6 -3.96 29.31 -1.55
C VAL A 6 -4.10 28.04 -0.71
N LEU A 7 -5.08 27.99 0.19
CA LEU A 7 -5.35 26.80 1.00
C LEU A 7 -5.81 25.61 0.15
N ALA A 8 -6.66 25.84 -0.84
CA ALA A 8 -7.10 24.81 -1.77
C ALA A 8 -5.95 24.27 -2.63
N ALA A 9 -5.07 25.15 -3.11
CA ALA A 9 -3.88 24.75 -3.86
C ALA A 9 -2.92 23.92 -3.00
N LEU A 10 -2.68 24.33 -1.75
CA LEU A 10 -1.82 23.60 -0.82
C LEU A 10 -2.39 22.22 -0.48
N ALA A 11 -3.70 22.14 -0.21
CA ALA A 11 -4.37 20.89 0.07
C ALA A 11 -4.31 19.91 -1.12
N LEU A 12 -4.43 20.42 -2.35
CA LEU A 12 -4.29 19.62 -3.56
C LEU A 12 -2.88 19.06 -3.72
N VAL A 13 -1.85 19.87 -3.45
CA VAL A 13 -0.44 19.44 -3.48
C VAL A 13 -0.18 18.33 -2.45
N VAL A 14 -0.69 18.49 -1.22
CA VAL A 14 -0.57 17.46 -0.18
C VAL A 14 -1.34 16.19 -0.54
N ALA A 15 -2.53 16.31 -1.13
CA ALA A 15 -3.30 15.15 -1.57
C ALA A 15 -2.57 14.37 -2.68
N ILE A 16 -1.94 15.08 -3.63
CA ILE A 16 -1.10 14.46 -4.67
C ILE A 16 0.13 13.80 -4.05
N TYR A 17 0.79 14.46 -3.09
CA TYR A 17 1.96 13.92 -2.39
C TYR A 17 1.61 12.64 -1.60
N LEU A 18 0.48 12.63 -0.89
CA LEU A 18 -0.01 11.46 -0.17
C LEU A 18 -0.49 10.34 -1.10
N ALA A 19 -0.95 10.68 -2.31
CA ALA A 19 -1.34 9.70 -3.33
C ALA A 19 -0.13 9.01 -4.00
N PHE A 20 1.07 9.58 -3.87
CA PHE A 20 2.31 9.04 -4.44
C PHE A 20 3.36 8.79 -3.34
N PRO A 21 3.30 7.65 -2.63
CA PRO A 21 4.25 7.32 -1.56
C PRO A 21 5.69 6.99 -2.06
N GLY A 22 6.03 7.33 -3.30
CA GLY A 22 7.30 6.96 -3.96
C GLY A 22 8.12 8.13 -4.49
N ALA A 23 7.81 9.37 -4.14
CA ALA A 23 8.56 10.55 -4.59
C ALA A 23 9.70 10.97 -3.63
N GLU A 24 10.35 9.99 -2.99
CA GLU A 24 11.63 10.22 -2.31
C GLU A 24 12.73 10.01 -3.37
N GLU A 25 13.26 11.10 -3.92
CA GLU A 25 14.57 11.09 -4.58
C GLU A 25 15.62 10.78 -3.52
N GLY A 26 15.99 9.51 -3.36
CA GLY A 26 16.93 9.11 -2.32
C GLY A 26 17.33 7.65 -2.40
N VAL A 27 18.40 7.41 -3.15
CA VAL A 27 19.11 6.13 -3.35
C VAL A 27 18.30 5.05 -4.09
N ALA A 28 18.94 4.47 -5.11
CA ALA A 28 18.34 3.40 -5.91
C ALA A 28 18.10 2.18 -5.03
N GLU A 29 16.88 2.05 -4.54
CA GLU A 29 16.39 0.84 -3.88
C GLU A 29 16.58 -0.37 -4.83
N PRO A 30 17.04 -1.54 -4.33
CA PRO A 30 17.13 -2.71 -5.17
C PRO A 30 15.76 -3.01 -5.78
N ALA A 31 15.72 -3.25 -7.10
CA ALA A 31 14.48 -3.44 -7.84
C ALA A 31 13.55 -4.52 -7.23
N ASP A 32 14.13 -5.50 -6.55
CA ASP A 32 13.41 -6.55 -5.80
C ASP A 32 12.65 -6.00 -4.59
N VAL A 33 13.25 -5.11 -3.79
CA VAL A 33 12.61 -4.51 -2.62
C VAL A 33 11.48 -3.56 -3.04
N ALA A 34 11.70 -2.77 -4.10
CA ALA A 34 10.66 -1.93 -4.68
C ALA A 34 9.47 -2.78 -5.20
N ALA A 35 9.75 -3.92 -5.85
CA ALA A 35 8.71 -4.86 -6.28
C ALA A 35 7.97 -5.49 -5.10
N LEU A 36 8.66 -5.86 -4.02
CA LEU A 36 8.05 -6.37 -2.79
C LEU A 36 7.15 -5.32 -2.12
N ARG A 37 7.57 -4.05 -2.06
CA ARG A 37 6.74 -2.94 -1.54
C ARG A 37 5.50 -2.71 -2.40
N ALA A 38 5.66 -2.70 -3.73
CA ALA A 38 4.53 -2.62 -4.65
C ALA A 38 3.55 -3.79 -4.46
N ARG A 39 4.06 -5.02 -4.32
CA ARG A 39 3.22 -6.20 -4.08
C ARG A 39 2.49 -6.10 -2.74
N ARG A 40 3.16 -5.65 -1.68
CA ARG A 40 2.54 -5.40 -0.37
C ARG A 40 1.38 -4.39 -0.48
N ALA A 41 1.56 -3.31 -1.23
CA ALA A 41 0.53 -2.30 -1.43
C ALA A 41 -0.70 -2.89 -2.15
N VAL A 42 -0.47 -3.70 -3.19
CA VAL A 42 -1.54 -4.40 -3.92
C VAL A 42 -2.31 -5.34 -2.98
N LEU A 43 -1.61 -6.16 -2.19
CA LEU A 43 -2.27 -7.09 -1.25
C LEU A 43 -3.10 -6.38 -0.18
N LEU A 44 -2.63 -5.23 0.31
CA LEU A 44 -3.39 -4.39 1.25
C LEU A 44 -4.62 -3.76 0.59
N HIS A 45 -4.52 -3.40 -0.69
CA HIS A 45 -5.64 -2.90 -1.47
C HIS A 45 -6.70 -4.00 -1.68
N GLU A 46 -6.31 -5.19 -2.13
CA GLU A 46 -7.20 -6.34 -2.31
C GLU A 46 -7.90 -6.72 -0.99
N LEU A 47 -7.20 -6.67 0.14
CA LEU A 47 -7.80 -6.87 1.47
C LEU A 47 -8.85 -5.82 1.82
N ARG A 48 -8.67 -4.58 1.37
CA ARG A 48 -9.66 -3.51 1.55
C ARG A 48 -10.87 -3.75 0.66
N GLU A 49 -10.66 -4.10 -0.61
CA GLU A 49 -11.73 -4.43 -1.55
C GLU A 49 -12.63 -5.55 -1.02
N LEU A 50 -12.07 -6.60 -0.41
CA LEU A 50 -12.87 -7.66 0.24
C LEU A 50 -13.79 -7.14 1.35
N ASN A 51 -13.37 -6.13 2.10
CA ASN A 51 -14.24 -5.52 3.12
C ASN A 51 -15.30 -4.63 2.49
N ASP A 52 -14.94 -3.89 1.44
CA ASP A 52 -15.88 -3.04 0.69
C ASP A 52 -16.93 -3.88 -0.04
N ASP A 53 -16.54 -5.02 -0.60
CA ASP A 53 -17.42 -6.00 -1.24
C ASP A 53 -18.38 -6.63 -0.24
N LEU A 54 -17.91 -6.98 0.96
CA LEU A 54 -18.78 -7.47 2.03
C LEU A 54 -19.77 -6.37 2.44
N ALA A 55 -19.29 -5.15 2.67
CA ALA A 55 -20.12 -4.03 3.07
C ALA A 55 -21.18 -3.68 2.01
N ALA A 56 -20.85 -3.84 0.73
CA ALA A 56 -21.76 -3.69 -0.39
C ALA A 56 -22.67 -4.90 -0.62
N GLY A 57 -22.50 -6.00 0.12
CA GLY A 57 -23.26 -7.24 -0.05
C GLY A 57 -22.98 -7.99 -1.35
N ARG A 58 -21.83 -7.74 -2.00
CA ARG A 58 -21.40 -8.40 -3.24
C ARG A 58 -20.86 -9.81 -3.01
N ILE A 59 -20.34 -10.07 -1.81
CA ILE A 59 -19.78 -11.37 -1.41
C ILE A 59 -20.35 -11.82 -0.07
N ALA A 60 -20.28 -13.12 0.22
CA ALA A 60 -20.62 -13.64 1.53
C ALA A 60 -19.45 -13.49 2.53
N GLU A 61 -19.77 -13.53 3.82
CA GLU A 61 -18.76 -13.52 4.90
C GLU A 61 -17.77 -14.69 4.80
N ALA A 62 -18.23 -15.85 4.32
CA ALA A 62 -17.39 -17.02 4.07
C ALA A 62 -16.33 -16.73 2.98
N ASP A 63 -16.72 -16.04 1.91
CA ASP A 63 -15.83 -15.68 0.80
C ASP A 63 -14.79 -14.66 1.24
N ARG A 64 -15.20 -13.65 2.02
CA ARG A 64 -14.30 -12.68 2.63
C ARG A 64 -13.27 -13.37 3.52
N LEU A 65 -13.69 -14.32 4.35
CA LEU A 65 -12.81 -15.05 5.24
C LEU A 65 -11.83 -15.95 4.47
N ALA A 66 -12.27 -16.60 3.40
CA ALA A 66 -11.41 -17.37 2.52
C ALA A 66 -10.37 -16.48 1.82
N GLY A 67 -10.80 -15.37 1.23
CA GLY A 67 -9.94 -14.38 0.59
C GLY A 67 -8.91 -13.79 1.56
N ARG A 68 -9.34 -13.41 2.77
CA ARG A 68 -8.44 -12.89 3.82
C ARG A 68 -7.39 -13.90 4.25
N ARG A 69 -7.70 -15.21 4.29
CA ARG A 69 -6.72 -16.25 4.61
C ARG A 69 -5.68 -16.40 3.51
N ALA A 70 -6.12 -16.43 2.26
CA ALA A 70 -5.23 -16.52 1.10
C ALA A 70 -4.28 -15.32 1.03
N LEU A 71 -4.84 -14.10 1.00
CA LEU A 71 -4.07 -12.85 0.92
C LEU A 71 -3.21 -12.63 2.16
N GLY A 72 -3.69 -13.00 3.35
CA GLY A 72 -2.94 -12.86 4.59
C GLY A 72 -1.70 -13.75 4.66
N ALA A 73 -1.72 -14.93 4.04
CA ALA A 73 -0.53 -15.79 3.93
C ALA A 73 0.53 -15.15 3.02
N GLU A 74 0.10 -14.62 1.87
CA GLU A 74 0.99 -13.94 0.94
C GLU A 74 1.56 -12.64 1.54
N LEU A 75 0.73 -11.85 2.20
CA LEU A 75 1.16 -10.61 2.85
C LEU A 75 2.22 -10.87 3.93
N ARG A 76 2.10 -11.97 4.69
CA ARG A 76 3.16 -12.38 5.63
C ARG A 76 4.46 -12.72 4.91
N ALA A 77 4.39 -13.48 3.82
CA ALA A 77 5.59 -13.83 3.04
C ALA A 77 6.30 -12.58 2.49
N VAL A 78 5.54 -11.64 1.91
CA VAL A 78 6.10 -10.38 1.39
C VAL A 78 6.68 -9.51 2.52
N THR A 79 5.99 -9.43 3.66
CA THR A 79 6.48 -8.66 4.82
C THR A 79 7.77 -9.27 5.39
N GLU A 80 7.85 -10.59 5.43
CA GLU A 80 9.04 -11.31 5.88
C GLU A 80 10.21 -11.14 4.90
N ALA A 81 9.95 -11.18 3.59
CA ALA A 81 10.96 -10.89 2.58
C ALA A 81 11.53 -9.47 2.74
N LEU A 82 10.66 -8.46 2.92
CA LEU A 82 11.08 -7.08 3.20
C LEU A 82 11.92 -6.99 4.48
N ARG A 83 11.50 -7.66 5.56
CA ARG A 83 12.25 -7.70 6.83
C ARG A 83 13.65 -8.29 6.63
N MET A 84 13.77 -9.36 5.84
CA MET A 84 15.07 -9.97 5.55
C MET A 84 15.99 -9.04 4.74
N HIS A 85 15.45 -8.21 3.84
CA HIS A 85 16.23 -7.19 3.14
C HIS A 85 16.72 -6.08 4.07
N ASP A 86 15.87 -5.64 5.00
CA ASP A 86 16.22 -4.62 6.00
C ASP A 86 17.29 -5.15 6.99
N ASP A 87 17.14 -6.40 7.47
CA ASP A 87 18.08 -7.05 8.39
C ASP A 87 19.42 -7.43 7.73
N ALA A 88 19.43 -7.68 6.42
CA ALA A 88 20.64 -8.01 5.66
C ALA A 88 21.60 -6.83 5.48
N GLY A 89 21.23 -5.63 5.93
CA GLY A 89 22.12 -4.47 5.94
C GLY A 89 22.65 -4.12 4.55
N VAL A 90 21.79 -4.17 3.53
CA VAL A 90 22.03 -3.39 2.31
C VAL A 90 21.58 -1.97 2.65
N PRO A 91 22.51 -1.05 3.02
CA PRO A 91 22.11 0.31 3.32
C PRO A 91 21.41 0.90 2.10
N SER A 92 20.19 1.36 2.33
CA SER A 92 19.55 2.43 1.58
C SER A 92 20.50 3.60 1.43
#